data_AF-A0A2N5FJL2-F1
#
_entry.id   AF-A0A2N5FJL2-F1
#
_cell.length_a   1.000
_cell.length_b   1.000
_cell.length_c   1.000
_cell.angle_alpha   90.00
_cell.angle_beta   90.00
_cell.angle_gamma   90.00
#
_symmetry.space_group_name_H-M   'P 1'
#
loop_
_entity.id
_entity.type
_entity.pdbx_description
1 polymer ?
#
loop_
_entity_poly.entity_id
_entity_poly.type
_entity_poly.pdbx_seq_one_letter_code
_entity_poly.pdbx_strand_id
1 'polypeptide(L)'
;MRKFYWNFSKTNELLEGNVSIYLDLIRGISAILVVMEHLSSRLFVGYGDIENQSLLAMLLYLLNILGGPAVIIFFVLSGLFISRSVLKAVYENKWSWKSYLINRFSRLLVVLIPALILTFILDSIAASFFGYESYTNAYSNLKDFIGNIFFLQNVFVGVYGSNAPLWSLNYEFWYYMLFPILLHLFFNK
;
A
#
# COMPACT_ATOMS: atom_id res chain seq x y z
N MET A 1 17.95 -26.97 6.48
CA MET A 1 16.63 -26.70 7.12
C MET A 1 16.70 -26.37 8.61
N ARG A 2 17.32 -27.21 9.46
CA ARG A 2 17.35 -27.00 10.93
C ARG A 2 17.95 -25.65 11.39
N LYS A 3 19.03 -25.18 10.75
CA LYS A 3 19.67 -23.88 11.05
C LYS A 3 18.78 -22.67 10.69
N PHE A 4 18.08 -22.73 9.55
CA PHE A 4 17.17 -21.67 9.13
C PHE A 4 15.94 -21.59 10.04
N TYR A 5 15.34 -22.74 10.36
CA TYR A 5 14.23 -22.80 11.32
C TYR A 5 14.64 -22.26 12.69
N TRP A 6 15.83 -22.62 13.19
CA TRP A 6 16.34 -22.10 14.46
C TRP A 6 16.53 -20.57 14.43
N ASN A 7 17.14 -20.03 13.37
CA ASN A 7 17.27 -18.58 13.19
C ASN A 7 15.91 -17.89 13.13
N PHE A 8 14.96 -18.46 12.39
CA PHE A 8 13.60 -17.95 12.28
C PHE A 8 12.89 -17.96 13.63
N SER A 9 12.92 -19.06 14.37
CA SER A 9 12.28 -19.19 15.68
C SER A 9 12.81 -18.15 16.67
N LYS A 10 14.13 -17.99 16.74
CA LYS A 10 14.77 -16.99 17.61
C LYS A 10 14.38 -15.57 17.23
N THR A 11 14.37 -15.27 15.92
CA THR A 11 13.97 -13.94 15.43
C THR A 11 12.48 -13.69 15.68
N ASN A 12 11.64 -14.71 15.48
CA ASN A 12 10.20 -14.63 15.71
C ASN A 12 9.91 -14.30 17.18
N GLU A 13 10.58 -14.97 18.12
CA GLU A 13 10.47 -14.71 19.55
C GLU A 13 10.87 -13.27 19.92
N LEU A 14 11.99 -12.77 19.36
CA LEU A 14 12.42 -11.37 19.57
C LEU A 14 11.42 -10.33 19.05
N LEU A 15 10.64 -10.68 18.03
CA LEU A 15 9.63 -9.82 17.43
C LEU A 15 8.23 -10.01 18.05
N GLU A 16 8.07 -10.84 19.08
CA GLU A 16 6.83 -10.98 19.85
C GLU A 16 6.71 -9.90 20.94
N GLY A 17 5.51 -9.78 21.54
CA GLY A 17 5.23 -8.82 22.61
C GLY A 17 5.37 -7.36 22.18
N ASN A 18 6.02 -6.56 23.03
CA ASN A 18 6.10 -5.10 22.89
C ASN A 18 6.76 -4.66 21.57
N VAL A 19 7.73 -5.43 21.06
CA VAL A 19 8.42 -5.08 19.81
C VAL A 19 7.43 -5.06 18.64
N SER A 20 6.52 -6.04 18.55
CA SER A 20 5.48 -6.06 17.52
C SER A 20 4.61 -4.81 17.59
N ILE A 21 4.25 -4.36 18.80
CA ILE A 21 3.41 -3.18 19.02
C ILE A 21 4.12 -1.92 18.52
N TYR A 22 5.40 -1.75 18.83
CA TYR A 22 6.18 -0.60 18.35
C TYR A 22 6.32 -0.61 16.82
N LEU A 23 6.55 -1.78 16.21
CA LEU A 23 6.62 -1.89 14.75
C LEU A 23 5.27 -1.58 14.08
N ASP A 24 4.16 -2.03 14.67
CA ASP A 24 2.83 -1.67 14.18
C ASP A 24 2.52 -0.18 14.36
N LEU A 25 2.96 0.44 15.46
CA LEU A 25 2.86 1.88 15.67
C LEU A 25 3.64 2.67 14.61
N ILE A 26 4.89 2.28 14.33
CA ILE A 26 5.70 2.89 13.27
C ILE A 26 5.02 2.75 11.93
N ARG A 27 4.41 1.59 11.64
CA ARG A 27 3.63 1.36 10.43
C ARG A 27 2.41 2.29 10.35
N GLY A 28 1.70 2.48 11.46
CA GLY A 28 0.57 3.40 11.57
C GLY A 28 0.97 4.86 11.34
N ILE A 29 2.05 5.31 11.97
CA ILE A 29 2.61 6.65 11.76
C ILE A 29 3.03 6.83 10.31
N SER A 30 3.69 5.82 9.72
CA SER A 30 4.08 5.85 8.32
C SER A 30 2.86 6.03 7.41
N ALA A 31 1.78 5.25 7.62
CA ALA A 31 0.56 5.38 6.85
C ALA A 31 -0.07 6.78 6.95
N ILE A 32 -0.05 7.41 8.14
CA ILE A 32 -0.53 8.78 8.31
C ILE A 32 0.33 9.76 7.51
N LEU A 33 1.65 9.65 7.57
CA LEU A 33 2.55 10.52 6.80
C LEU A 33 2.32 10.39 5.29
N VAL A 34 2.06 9.18 4.78
CA VAL A 34 1.71 8.95 3.36
C VAL A 34 0.41 9.67 3.00
N VAL A 35 -0.62 9.57 3.84
CA VAL A 35 -1.89 10.28 3.60
C VAL A 35 -1.68 11.80 3.62
N MET A 36 -0.86 12.30 4.56
CA MET A 36 -0.55 13.72 4.64
C MET A 36 0.20 14.22 3.39
N GLU A 37 1.13 13.42 2.86
CA GLU A 37 1.82 13.75 1.61
C GLU A 37 0.86 13.79 0.41
N HIS A 38 -0.04 12.81 0.28
CA HIS A 38 -1.03 12.78 -0.80
C HIS A 38 -2.03 13.94 -0.71
N LEU A 39 -2.43 14.33 0.51
CA LEU A 39 -3.28 15.52 0.69
C LEU A 39 -2.50 16.79 0.37
N SER A 40 -1.28 16.91 0.88
CA SER A 40 -0.45 18.10 0.73
C SER A 40 -0.07 18.36 -0.74
N SER A 41 0.31 17.31 -1.48
CA SER A 41 0.64 17.41 -2.91
C SER A 41 -0.54 17.79 -3.81
N ARG A 42 -1.78 17.66 -3.31
CA ARG A 42 -3.00 18.03 -4.04
C ARG A 42 -3.57 19.38 -3.63
N LEU A 43 -3.39 19.76 -2.36
CA LEU A 43 -4.01 20.97 -1.78
C LEU A 43 -3.07 22.16 -1.73
N PHE A 44 -1.75 21.95 -1.72
CA PHE A 44 -0.77 23.00 -1.54
C PHE A 44 0.13 23.17 -2.76
N VAL A 45 0.59 24.40 -2.98
CA VAL A 45 1.59 24.75 -3.99
C VAL A 45 3.00 24.39 -3.49
N GLY A 46 3.96 24.32 -4.42
CA GLY A 46 5.35 24.07 -4.08
C GLY A 46 5.90 25.13 -3.12
N TYR A 47 6.77 24.72 -2.18
CA TYR A 47 7.28 25.62 -1.15
C TYR A 47 7.98 26.88 -1.70
N GLY A 48 8.59 26.77 -2.89
CA GLY A 48 9.24 27.88 -3.58
C GLY A 48 8.27 28.96 -4.11
N ASP A 49 6.99 28.62 -4.26
CA ASP A 49 5.95 29.51 -4.79
C ASP A 49 5.13 30.19 -3.67
N ILE A 50 5.49 29.96 -2.40
CA ILE A 50 4.78 30.52 -1.25
C ILE A 50 5.28 31.95 -0.98
N GLU A 51 4.41 32.94 -1.17
CA GLU A 51 4.70 34.35 -0.91
C GLU A 51 5.06 34.65 0.56
N ASN A 52 4.49 33.89 1.51
CA ASN A 52 4.75 34.05 2.94
C ASN A 52 5.13 32.72 3.62
N GLN A 53 6.42 32.52 3.83
CA GLN A 53 7.01 31.30 4.40
C GLN A 53 6.83 31.24 5.92
N SER A 54 5.60 30.99 6.38
CA SER A 54 5.30 30.79 7.80
C SER A 54 5.88 29.47 8.34
N LEU A 55 6.07 29.39 9.67
CA LEU A 55 6.45 28.16 10.36
C LEU A 55 5.49 27.00 10.01
N LEU A 56 4.19 27.29 9.91
CA LEU A 56 3.17 26.30 9.56
C LEU A 56 3.37 25.77 8.13
N ALA A 57 3.64 26.64 7.16
CA ALA A 57 3.94 26.23 5.78
C ALA A 57 5.19 25.35 5.72
N MET A 58 6.23 25.69 6.49
CA MET A 58 7.44 24.86 6.60
C MET A 58 7.14 23.48 7.20
N LEU A 59 6.33 23.41 8.25
CA LEU A 59 5.94 22.13 8.86
C LEU A 59 5.10 21.26 7.91
N LEU A 60 4.13 21.83 7.19
CA LEU A 60 3.32 21.11 6.21
C LEU A 60 4.16 20.61 5.03
N TYR A 61 5.14 21.40 4.59
CA TYR A 61 6.07 20.97 3.55
C TYR A 61 7.00 19.85 4.04
N LEU A 62 7.50 19.93 5.28
CA LEU A 62 8.27 18.83 5.87
C LEU A 62 7.47 17.53 5.89
N LEU A 63 6.20 17.57 6.28
CA LEU A 63 5.31 16.40 6.26
C LEU A 63 5.13 15.83 4.86
N ASN A 64 5.09 16.67 3.83
CA ASN A 64 5.03 16.25 2.43
C ASN A 64 6.29 15.46 2.02
N ILE A 65 7.49 15.99 2.31
CA ILE A 65 8.76 15.32 1.96
C ILE A 65 8.89 13.96 2.66
N LEU A 66 8.36 13.84 3.87
CA LEU A 66 8.43 12.60 4.65
C LEU A 66 7.54 11.47 4.09
N GLY A 67 6.58 11.75 3.21
CA GLY A 67 5.68 10.75 2.66
C GLY A 67 6.40 9.65 1.88
N GLY A 68 7.33 10.03 0.98
CA GLY A 68 8.10 9.07 0.19
C GLY A 68 8.86 8.05 1.03
N PRO A 69 9.74 8.50 1.96
CA PRO A 69 10.41 7.61 2.91
C PRO A 69 9.44 6.79 3.78
N ALA A 70 8.32 7.40 4.20
CA ALA A 70 7.31 6.70 5.00
C ALA A 70 6.65 5.53 4.25
N VAL A 71 6.38 5.67 2.94
CA VAL A 71 5.90 4.55 2.09
C VAL A 71 6.88 3.38 2.15
N ILE A 72 8.19 3.66 2.05
CA ILE A 72 9.22 2.60 2.08
C ILE A 72 9.23 1.88 3.43
N ILE A 73 9.19 2.63 4.54
CA ILE A 73 9.13 2.05 5.89
C ILE A 73 7.88 1.18 6.03
N PHE A 74 6.73 1.68 5.57
CA PHE A 74 5.47 0.94 5.58
C PHE A 74 5.59 -0.38 4.82
N PHE A 75 6.17 -0.39 3.62
CA PHE A 75 6.35 -1.60 2.81
C PHE A 75 7.32 -2.60 3.45
N VAL A 76 8.47 -2.14 3.96
CA VAL A 76 9.45 -3.01 4.61
C VAL A 76 8.85 -3.71 5.83
N LEU A 77 8.17 -2.96 6.69
CA LEU A 77 7.53 -3.53 7.88
C LEU A 77 6.37 -4.45 7.51
N SER A 78 5.56 -4.09 6.50
CA SER A 78 4.51 -4.97 5.99
C SER A 78 5.09 -6.29 5.49
N GLY A 79 6.17 -6.23 4.70
CA GLY A 79 6.90 -7.40 4.20
C GLY A 79 7.41 -8.29 5.33
N LEU A 80 7.97 -7.71 6.40
CA LEU A 80 8.42 -8.42 7.59
C LEU A 80 7.27 -9.20 8.27
N PHE A 81 6.12 -8.56 8.48
CA PHE A 81 4.97 -9.22 9.11
C PHE A 81 4.37 -10.33 8.23
N ILE A 82 4.31 -10.10 6.92
CA ILE A 82 3.80 -11.08 5.96
C ILE A 82 4.72 -12.30 5.93
N SER A 83 6.02 -12.09 5.73
CA SER A 83 6.99 -13.18 5.63
C SER A 83 7.00 -14.03 6.89
N ARG A 84 6.94 -13.38 8.06
CA ARG A 84 6.84 -14.04 9.36
C ARG A 84 5.58 -14.86 9.50
N SER A 85 4.41 -14.33 9.12
CA SER A 85 3.15 -15.07 9.17
C SER A 85 3.14 -16.31 8.27
N VAL A 86 3.69 -16.19 7.06
CA VAL A 86 3.76 -17.28 6.07
C VAL A 86 4.76 -18.34 6.54
N LEU A 87 5.97 -17.95 6.93
CA LEU A 87 7.01 -18.86 7.42
C LEU A 87 6.53 -19.65 8.65
N LYS A 88 5.90 -18.96 9.61
CA LYS A 88 5.32 -19.61 10.80
C LYS A 88 4.29 -20.67 10.42
N ALA A 89 3.35 -20.32 9.53
CA ALA A 89 2.30 -21.25 9.08
C ALA A 89 2.87 -22.46 8.32
N VAL A 90 3.89 -22.26 7.49
CA VAL A 90 4.57 -23.35 6.77
C VAL A 90 5.32 -24.27 7.74
N TYR A 91 6.11 -23.73 8.67
CA TYR A 91 6.86 -24.54 9.63
C TYR A 91 5.99 -25.31 10.62
N GLU A 92 4.86 -24.74 11.02
CA GLU A 92 3.91 -25.41 11.90
C GLU A 92 3.00 -26.42 11.15
N ASN A 93 3.21 -26.64 9.84
CA ASN A 93 2.34 -27.46 8.98
C ASN A 93 0.85 -27.01 9.01
N LYS A 94 0.62 -25.71 9.17
CA LYS A 94 -0.72 -25.07 9.21
C LYS A 94 -1.00 -24.23 7.96
N TRP A 95 -0.14 -24.31 6.94
CA TRP A 95 -0.29 -23.53 5.72
C TRP A 95 -1.55 -23.91 4.93
N SER A 96 -2.32 -22.90 4.53
CA SER A 96 -3.47 -23.05 3.65
C SER A 96 -3.55 -21.88 2.68
N TRP A 97 -3.37 -22.18 1.39
CA TRP A 97 -3.50 -21.19 0.31
C TRP A 97 -4.86 -20.51 0.33
N LYS A 98 -5.94 -21.28 0.52
CA LYS A 98 -7.30 -20.74 0.56
C LYS A 98 -7.46 -19.71 1.68
N SER A 99 -7.07 -20.05 2.91
CA SER A 99 -7.17 -19.14 4.06
C SER A 99 -6.30 -17.90 3.86
N TYR A 100 -5.06 -18.08 3.41
CA TYR A 100 -4.14 -16.98 3.15
C TYR A 100 -4.69 -16.01 2.10
N LEU A 101 -5.09 -16.51 0.94
CA LEU A 101 -5.59 -15.68 -0.16
C LEU A 101 -6.86 -14.95 0.23
N ILE A 102 -7.83 -15.61 0.89
CA ILE A 102 -9.05 -14.93 1.37
C ILE A 102 -8.68 -13.77 2.30
N ASN A 103 -7.79 -13.99 3.27
CA ASN A 103 -7.38 -12.94 4.21
C ASN A 103 -6.70 -11.75 3.52
N ARG A 104 -5.85 -12.00 2.51
CA ARG A 104 -5.14 -10.93 1.78
C ARG A 104 -6.03 -10.21 0.78
N PHE A 105 -6.80 -10.94 -0.02
CA PHE A 105 -7.74 -10.34 -0.97
C PHE A 105 -8.82 -9.52 -0.27
N SER A 106 -9.43 -10.04 0.79
CA SER A 106 -10.44 -9.29 1.55
C SER A 106 -9.85 -8.00 2.11
N ARG A 107 -8.62 -8.04 2.64
CA ARG A 107 -7.94 -6.83 3.14
C ARG A 107 -7.76 -5.77 2.05
N LEU A 108 -7.39 -6.16 0.83
CA LEU A 108 -7.18 -5.22 -0.28
C LEU A 108 -8.50 -4.73 -0.86
N LEU A 109 -9.44 -5.64 -1.14
CA LEU A 109 -10.71 -5.33 -1.80
C LEU A 109 -11.64 -4.47 -0.94
N VAL A 110 -11.64 -4.67 0.39
CA VAL A 110 -12.43 -3.86 1.32
C VAL A 110 -12.06 -2.38 1.24
N VAL A 111 -10.81 -2.05 0.91
CA VAL A 111 -10.36 -0.66 0.74
C VAL A 111 -10.47 -0.21 -0.72
N LEU A 112 -10.07 -1.08 -1.66
CA LEU A 112 -10.02 -0.76 -3.09
C LEU A 112 -11.40 -0.46 -3.67
N ILE A 113 -12.41 -1.31 -3.41
CA ILE A 113 -13.73 -1.15 -4.02
C ILE A 113 -14.38 0.18 -3.61
N PRO A 114 -14.45 0.53 -2.30
CA PRO A 114 -14.91 1.86 -1.90
C PRO A 114 -14.08 3.01 -2.49
N ALA A 115 -12.75 2.85 -2.55
CA ALA A 115 -11.87 3.89 -3.11
C ALA A 115 -12.14 4.15 -4.60
N LEU A 116 -12.33 3.11 -5.42
CA LEU A 116 -12.66 3.24 -6.84
C LEU A 116 -14.03 3.89 -7.06
N ILE A 117 -15.04 3.50 -6.26
CA ILE A 117 -16.38 4.10 -6.32
C ILE A 117 -16.31 5.57 -5.93
N LEU A 118 -15.60 5.90 -4.85
CA LEU A 118 -15.44 7.28 -4.40
C LEU A 118 -14.68 8.12 -5.44
N THR A 119 -13.64 7.55 -6.06
CA THR A 119 -12.89 8.20 -7.15
C THR A 119 -13.84 8.52 -8.31
N PHE A 120 -14.67 7.57 -8.73
CA PHE A 120 -15.66 7.80 -9.78
C PHE A 120 -16.63 8.94 -9.44
N ILE A 121 -17.17 8.97 -8.22
CA ILE A 121 -18.12 10.00 -7.78
C ILE A 121 -17.44 11.38 -7.75
N LEU A 122 -16.26 11.48 -7.15
CA LEU A 122 -15.56 12.76 -6.99
C LEU A 122 -15.04 13.30 -8.33
N ASP A 123 -14.48 12.44 -9.18
CA ASP A 123 -14.00 12.83 -10.52
C ASP A 123 -15.19 13.26 -11.40
N SER A 124 -16.35 12.62 -11.24
CA SER A 124 -17.59 13.01 -11.92
C SER A 124 -18.03 14.43 -11.57
N ILE A 125 -18.06 14.73 -10.26
CA ILE A 125 -18.43 16.06 -9.74
C ILE A 125 -17.39 17.10 -10.18
N ALA A 126 -16.11 16.76 -10.12
CA ALA A 126 -15.01 17.63 -10.54
C ALA A 126 -15.13 18.02 -12.02
N ALA A 127 -15.40 17.04 -12.88
CA ALA A 127 -15.61 17.25 -14.31
C ALA A 127 -16.83 18.14 -14.60
N SER A 128 -17.98 17.88 -13.96
CA SER A 128 -19.23 18.59 -14.27
C SER A 128 -19.27 20.02 -13.73
N PHE A 129 -18.72 20.28 -12.55
CA PHE A 129 -18.84 21.58 -11.88
C PHE A 129 -17.62 22.49 -12.07
N PHE A 130 -16.44 21.92 -12.26
CA PHE A 130 -15.18 22.68 -12.25
C PHE A 130 -14.43 22.64 -13.58
N GLY A 131 -14.99 22.03 -14.63
CA GLY A 131 -14.41 22.04 -15.99
C GLY A 131 -13.08 21.29 -16.13
N TYR A 132 -12.81 20.36 -15.21
CA TYR A 132 -11.58 19.57 -15.19
C TYR A 132 -11.64 18.43 -16.22
N GLU A 133 -11.46 18.76 -17.50
CA GLU A 133 -11.57 17.80 -18.62
C GLU A 133 -10.55 16.65 -18.53
N SER A 134 -9.38 16.84 -17.90
CA SER A 134 -8.43 15.74 -17.68
C SER A 134 -9.00 14.59 -16.83
N TYR A 135 -10.04 14.83 -16.05
CA TYR A 135 -10.74 13.83 -15.23
C TYR A 135 -11.95 13.23 -15.98
N THR A 136 -12.41 13.84 -17.08
CA THR A 136 -13.51 13.31 -17.91
C THR A 136 -13.13 12.02 -18.63
N ASN A 137 -11.83 11.78 -18.88
CA ASN A 137 -11.32 10.49 -19.37
C ASN A 137 -11.51 9.34 -18.35
N ALA A 138 -11.92 9.61 -17.11
CA ALA A 138 -12.23 8.57 -16.12
C ALA A 138 -13.48 7.75 -16.49
N TYR A 139 -14.43 8.32 -17.25
CA TYR A 139 -15.60 7.57 -17.75
C TYR A 139 -15.26 6.62 -18.89
N SER A 140 -14.25 6.95 -19.70
CA SER A 140 -13.95 6.24 -20.95
C SER A 140 -13.03 5.03 -20.77
N ASN A 141 -12.41 4.85 -19.60
CA ASN A 141 -11.45 3.79 -19.36
C ASN A 141 -11.97 2.70 -18.41
N LEU A 142 -13.08 2.05 -18.81
CA LEU A 142 -13.54 0.79 -18.20
C LEU A 142 -12.40 -0.25 -18.11
N LYS A 143 -11.48 -0.22 -19.08
CA LYS A 143 -10.24 -1.01 -19.07
C LYS A 143 -9.39 -0.74 -17.83
N ASP A 144 -9.16 0.53 -17.48
CA ASP A 144 -8.38 0.87 -16.29
C ASP A 144 -9.14 0.53 -15.02
N PHE A 145 -10.46 0.75 -14.96
CA PHE A 145 -11.28 0.36 -13.80
C PHE A 145 -11.17 -1.14 -13.51
N ILE A 146 -11.40 -1.97 -14.53
CA ILE A 146 -11.30 -3.43 -14.43
C ILE A 146 -9.87 -3.84 -14.10
N GLY A 147 -8.87 -3.27 -14.78
CA GLY A 147 -7.47 -3.59 -14.53
C GLY A 147 -7.03 -3.24 -13.10
N ASN A 148 -7.51 -2.14 -12.52
CA ASN A 148 -7.22 -1.78 -11.14
C ASN A 148 -7.87 -2.74 -10.13
N ILE A 149 -9.08 -3.25 -10.40
CA ILE A 149 -9.72 -4.31 -9.59
C ILE A 149 -8.86 -5.58 -9.54
N PHE A 150 -8.21 -5.92 -10.65
CA PHE A 150 -7.31 -7.08 -10.76
C PHE A 150 -5.85 -6.75 -10.40
N PHE A 151 -5.57 -5.57 -9.84
CA PHE A 151 -4.22 -5.14 -9.45
C PHE A 151 -3.23 -5.14 -10.62
N LEU A 152 -3.63 -4.63 -11.80
CA LEU A 152 -2.82 -4.59 -13.03
C LEU A 152 -2.30 -3.19 -13.40
N GLN A 153 -2.54 -2.19 -12.55
CA GLN A 153 -2.11 -0.81 -12.75
C GLN A 153 -0.60 -0.65 -12.71
N ASN A 154 -0.03 0.12 -13.64
CA ASN A 154 1.41 0.25 -13.92
C ASN A 154 2.09 -1.00 -14.49
N VAL A 155 1.33 -2.03 -14.86
CA VAL A 155 1.83 -3.19 -15.62
C VAL A 155 1.17 -3.23 -16.99
N PHE A 156 -0.17 -3.29 -17.02
CA PHE A 156 -0.95 -3.41 -18.26
C PHE A 156 -1.91 -2.24 -18.48
N VAL A 157 -2.28 -1.55 -17.40
CA VAL A 157 -3.25 -0.45 -17.42
C VAL A 157 -2.74 0.76 -16.63
N GLY A 158 -3.34 1.91 -16.88
CA GLY A 158 -3.09 3.10 -16.08
C GLY A 158 -3.70 3.00 -14.68
N VAL A 159 -3.36 3.97 -13.85
CA VAL A 159 -4.08 4.18 -12.59
C VAL A 159 -5.46 4.74 -12.89
N TYR A 160 -6.51 4.22 -12.24
CA TYR A 160 -7.87 4.65 -12.51
C TYR A 160 -8.17 6.05 -11.95
N GLY A 161 -8.62 6.94 -12.82
CA GLY A 161 -9.04 8.30 -12.48
C GLY A 161 -7.92 9.12 -11.83
N SER A 162 -8.30 9.95 -10.87
CA SER A 162 -7.40 10.81 -10.09
C SER A 162 -6.56 10.08 -9.05
N ASN A 163 -6.79 8.78 -8.85
CA ASN A 163 -6.33 8.03 -7.68
C ASN A 163 -4.90 7.50 -7.84
N ALA A 164 -3.95 8.40 -8.08
CA ALA A 164 -2.52 8.11 -8.24
C ALA A 164 -1.95 7.08 -7.24
N PRO A 165 -2.30 7.11 -5.92
CA PRO A 165 -1.76 6.17 -4.93
C PRO A 165 -2.05 4.68 -5.18
N LEU A 166 -2.97 4.33 -6.08
CA LEU A 166 -3.27 2.94 -6.44
C LEU A 166 -2.05 2.17 -6.96
N TRP A 167 -1.00 2.85 -7.42
CA TRP A 167 0.24 2.20 -7.84
C TRP A 167 0.80 1.24 -6.80
N SER A 168 0.75 1.64 -5.53
CA SER A 168 1.33 0.90 -4.42
C SER A 168 0.61 -0.44 -4.16
N LEU A 169 -0.71 -0.46 -4.38
CA LEU A 169 -1.56 -1.61 -4.14
C LEU A 169 -1.28 -2.77 -5.11
N ASN A 170 -0.93 -2.45 -6.36
CA ASN A 170 -0.48 -3.45 -7.34
C ASN A 170 0.74 -4.21 -6.78
N TYR A 171 1.77 -3.48 -6.37
CA TYR A 171 2.98 -4.11 -5.82
C TYR A 171 2.67 -4.94 -4.56
N GLU A 172 1.85 -4.42 -3.64
CA GLU A 172 1.43 -5.16 -2.44
C GLU A 172 0.77 -6.50 -2.81
N PHE A 173 -0.13 -6.50 -3.79
CA PHE A 173 -0.78 -7.71 -4.28
C PHE A 173 0.22 -8.73 -4.82
N TRP A 174 1.12 -8.34 -5.72
CA TRP A 174 2.10 -9.28 -6.28
C TRP A 174 3.10 -9.77 -5.25
N TYR A 175 3.47 -8.95 -4.26
CA TYR A 175 4.30 -9.42 -3.15
C TYR A 175 3.59 -10.51 -2.32
N TYR A 176 2.27 -10.40 -2.10
CA TYR A 176 1.49 -11.46 -1.45
C TYR A 176 1.48 -12.77 -2.25
N MET A 177 1.53 -12.71 -3.58
CA MET A 177 1.54 -13.90 -4.42
C MET A 177 2.94 -14.50 -4.54
N LEU A 178 3.94 -13.68 -4.87
CA LEU A 178 5.29 -14.13 -5.19
C LEU A 178 6.00 -14.72 -3.97
N PHE A 179 5.89 -14.10 -2.79
CA PHE A 179 6.60 -14.56 -1.61
C PHE A 179 6.28 -16.01 -1.23
N PRO A 180 5.02 -16.41 -1.00
CA PRO A 180 4.71 -17.80 -0.66
C PRO A 180 4.98 -18.75 -1.84
N ILE A 181 4.84 -18.33 -3.09
CA ILE A 181 5.19 -19.18 -4.26
C ILE A 181 6.69 -19.51 -4.24
N LEU A 182 7.55 -18.49 -4.13
CA LEU A 182 9.00 -18.67 -4.06
C LEU A 182 9.38 -19.52 -2.86
N LEU A 183 8.75 -19.29 -1.70
CA LEU A 183 8.97 -20.09 -0.51
C LEU A 183 8.66 -21.57 -0.76
N HIS A 184 7.53 -21.90 -1.36
CA HIS A 184 7.22 -23.32 -1.64
C HIS A 184 8.18 -23.90 -2.67
N LEU A 185 8.56 -23.16 -3.72
CA LEU A 185 9.51 -23.64 -4.73
C LEU A 185 10.90 -23.97 -4.17
N PHE A 186 11.40 -23.15 -3.24
CA PHE A 186 12.72 -23.36 -2.64
C PHE A 186 12.73 -24.36 -1.47
N PHE A 187 11.59 -24.58 -0.81
CA PHE A 187 11.49 -25.42 0.39
C PHE A 187 10.75 -26.76 0.19
N ASN A 188 10.10 -27.01 -0.96
CA ASN A 188 9.56 -28.34 -1.35
C ASN A 188 10.59 -29.25 -2.07
N LYS A 189 11.89 -28.98 -1.93
CA LYS A 189 12.97 -29.91 -2.29
C LYS A 189 13.59 -30.50 -1.02
#